data_AF-A0A1Y2PDZ8-F1
#
_entry.id   AF-A0A1Y2PDZ8-F1
#
_cell.length_a   1.000
_cell.length_b   1.000
_cell.length_c   1.000
_cell.angle_alpha   90.00
_cell.angle_beta   90.00
_cell.angle_gamma   90.00
#
_symmetry.space_group_name_H-M   'P 1'
#
loop_
_entity.id
_entity.type
_entity.pdbx_description
1 polymer ?
#
loop_
_entity_poly.entity_id
_entity_poly.type
_entity_poly.pdbx_seq_one_letter_code
_entity_poly.pdbx_strand_id
1 'polypeptide(L)'
;MENRKCNKCDSNKIIDKVNITDVGHYNEKHNLSIQIQTTNRVLFNRSVKSSLLATVCCNCRNVELSIDNPNELWDAYIQKQKNNQL
;
A
#
# COMPACT_ATOMS: atom_id res chain seq x y z
N MET A 1 5.16 21.92 9.49
CA MET A 1 4.43 21.19 8.42
C MET A 1 5.34 21.15 7.22
N GLU A 2 5.74 19.96 6.74
CA GLU A 2 6.38 19.87 5.43
C GLU A 2 5.42 20.41 4.36
N ASN A 3 5.90 21.34 3.56
CA ASN A 3 5.13 21.98 2.51
C ASN A 3 5.11 21.05 1.29
N ARG A 4 4.37 19.93 1.40
CA ARG A 4 4.33 18.90 0.38
C ARG A 4 3.63 19.44 -0.87
N LYS A 5 4.31 19.36 -2.01
CA LYS A 5 3.80 19.83 -3.31
C LYS A 5 3.55 18.65 -4.24
N CYS A 6 2.65 18.84 -5.20
CA CYS A 6 2.40 17.87 -6.24
C CYS A 6 3.64 17.74 -7.15
N ASN A 7 4.19 16.54 -7.28
CA ASN A 7 5.33 16.27 -8.17
C ASN A 7 5.02 16.52 -9.66
N LYS A 8 3.73 16.61 -10.05
CA LYS A 8 3.31 16.85 -11.43
C LYS A 8 2.98 18.31 -11.76
N CYS A 9 2.50 19.10 -10.81
CA CYS A 9 2.03 20.47 -11.09
C CYS A 9 2.46 21.54 -10.07
N ASP A 10 3.31 21.17 -9.10
CA ASP A 10 3.83 22.03 -8.03
C ASP A 10 2.78 22.66 -7.11
N SER A 11 1.50 22.28 -7.24
CA SER A 11 0.43 22.76 -6.37
C SER A 11 0.56 22.21 -4.95
N ASN A 12 0.21 23.04 -3.97
CA ASN A 12 0.08 22.67 -2.55
C ASN A 12 -1.31 22.13 -2.16
N LYS A 13 -2.25 22.00 -3.11
CA LYS A 13 -3.58 21.42 -2.87
C LYS A 13 -3.50 19.90 -2.79
N ILE A 14 -2.89 19.40 -1.72
CA ILE A 14 -2.59 17.99 -1.48
C ILE A 14 -3.42 17.45 -0.30
N ILE A 15 -4.06 16.29 -0.52
CA ILE A 15 -4.56 15.41 0.53
C ILE A 15 -3.55 14.26 0.65
N ASP A 16 -2.99 14.07 1.84
CA ASP A 16 -1.83 13.18 2.04
C ASP A 16 -2.17 11.96 2.91
N LYS A 17 -1.53 10.82 2.62
CA LYS A 17 -1.59 9.56 3.38
C LYS A 17 -3.02 9.10 3.75
N VAL A 18 -3.95 9.14 2.80
CA VAL A 18 -5.33 8.66 3.03
C VAL A 18 -5.48 7.20 2.63
N ASN A 19 -6.36 6.47 3.31
CA ASN A 19 -6.70 5.10 2.94
C ASN A 19 -7.55 5.07 1.66
N ILE A 20 -7.33 4.04 0.85
CA ILE A 20 -8.25 3.70 -0.25
C ILE A 20 -9.23 2.67 0.31
N THR A 21 -10.52 3.02 0.33
CA THR A 21 -11.57 2.18 0.88
C THR A 21 -12.43 1.60 -0.24
N ASP A 22 -12.51 0.29 -0.28
CA ASP A 22 -13.51 -0.45 -1.05
C ASP A 22 -14.77 -0.66 -0.23
N VAL A 23 -15.93 -0.64 -0.87
CA VAL A 23 -17.24 -0.85 -0.24
C VAL A 23 -17.85 -2.13 -0.79
N GLY A 24 -17.80 -3.18 0.03
CA GLY A 24 -18.30 -4.51 -0.31
C GLY A 24 -19.80 -4.67 -0.10
N HIS A 25 -20.24 -5.93 -0.12
CA HIS A 25 -21.63 -6.28 0.18
C HIS A 25 -22.02 -5.78 1.59
N TYR A 26 -23.30 -5.43 1.76
CA TYR A 26 -23.84 -4.92 3.03
C TYR A 26 -23.21 -3.60 3.53
N ASN A 27 -22.62 -2.79 2.64
CA ASN A 27 -21.91 -1.55 2.99
C ASN A 27 -20.69 -1.76 3.88
N GLU A 28 -20.10 -2.95 3.87
CA GLU A 28 -18.85 -3.21 4.57
C GLU A 28 -17.70 -2.43 3.94
N LYS A 29 -16.90 -1.75 4.77
CA LYS A 29 -15.77 -0.94 4.32
C LYS A 29 -14.47 -1.69 4.57
N HIS A 30 -13.67 -1.87 3.52
CA HIS A 30 -12.35 -2.48 3.61
C HIS A 30 -11.29 -1.53 3.05
N ASN A 31 -10.21 -1.34 3.80
CA ASN A 31 -9.06 -0.62 3.27
C ASN A 31 -8.23 -1.56 2.38
N LEU A 32 -7.79 -1.06 1.23
CA LEU A 32 -6.91 -1.80 0.35
C LEU A 32 -5.53 -1.98 0.98
N SER A 33 -4.94 -3.15 0.73
CA SER A 33 -3.62 -3.51 1.23
C SER A 33 -2.85 -4.30 0.19
N ILE A 34 -1.51 -4.24 0.26
CA ILE A 34 -0.63 -5.13 -0.48
C ILE A 34 -0.24 -6.29 0.44
N GLN A 35 -0.30 -7.52 -0.07
CA GLN A 35 0.00 -8.73 0.68
C GLN A 35 1.06 -9.57 -0.03
N ILE A 36 2.05 -10.02 0.73
CA ILE A 36 3.05 -11.00 0.29
C ILE A 36 2.92 -12.25 1.13
N GLN A 37 2.61 -13.37 0.49
CA GLN A 37 2.65 -14.70 1.10
C GLN A 37 4.10 -15.19 1.16
N THR A 38 4.58 -15.54 2.35
CA THR A 38 5.98 -15.95 2.57
C THR A 38 6.16 -17.47 2.59
N THR A 39 5.08 -18.24 2.68
CA THR A 39 5.07 -19.71 2.72
C THR A 39 3.88 -20.29 1.95
N ASN A 40 4.07 -21.45 1.33
CA ASN A 40 3.02 -22.23 0.65
C ASN A 40 2.64 -23.51 1.42
N ARG A 41 2.95 -23.59 2.71
CA ARG A 41 2.63 -24.78 3.52
C ARG A 41 1.20 -24.67 4.01
N VAL A 42 0.39 -25.70 3.69
CA VAL A 42 -1.06 -25.81 4.00
C VAL A 42 -1.42 -25.49 5.46
N LEU A 43 -0.49 -25.69 6.41
CA LEU A 43 -0.71 -25.47 7.84
C LEU A 43 -0.16 -24.15 8.40
N PHE A 44 0.66 -23.41 7.64
CA PHE A 44 1.26 -22.14 8.10
C PHE A 44 1.27 -21.14 6.94
N ASN A 45 0.12 -20.51 6.67
CA ASN A 45 0.00 -19.39 5.75
C ASN A 45 0.48 -18.12 6.44
N ARG A 46 1.80 -17.88 6.44
CA ARG A 46 2.34 -16.61 6.93
C ARG A 46 2.32 -15.62 5.76
N SER A 47 1.80 -14.43 6.02
CA SER A 47 1.81 -13.34 5.06
C SER A 47 2.08 -12.03 5.75
N VAL A 48 2.82 -11.17 5.08
CA VAL A 48 3.02 -9.78 5.49
C VAL A 48 2.06 -8.91 4.68
N LYS A 49 1.40 -7.98 5.35
CA LYS A 49 0.46 -7.03 4.76
C LYS A 49 0.90 -5.60 5.09
N SER A 50 0.66 -4.68 4.16
CA SER A 50 0.87 -3.25 4.36
C SER A 50 -0.27 -2.46 3.74
N SER A 51 -0.68 -1.39 4.41
CA SER A 51 -1.80 -0.57 3.96
C SER A 51 -1.43 0.18 2.70
N LEU A 52 -2.34 0.22 1.72
CA LEU A 52 -2.19 1.04 0.52
C LEU A 52 -2.73 2.44 0.80
N LEU A 53 -1.84 3.42 0.77
CA LEU A 53 -2.13 4.83 1.01
C LEU A 53 -2.10 5.61 -0.29
N ALA A 54 -2.99 6.59 -0.42
CA ALA A 54 -3.03 7.53 -1.53
C ALA A 54 -2.63 8.94 -1.09
N THR A 55 -1.94 9.64 -1.98
CA THR A 55 -1.74 11.09 -1.95
C THR A 55 -2.42 11.69 -3.18
N VAL A 56 -3.37 12.59 -2.96
CA VAL A 56 -4.22 13.15 -4.03
C VAL A 56 -3.92 14.62 -4.20
N CYS A 57 -3.59 15.03 -5.43
CA CYS A 57 -3.53 16.44 -5.81
C CYS A 57 -4.89 16.89 -6.35
N CYS A 58 -5.56 17.76 -5.60
CA CYS A 58 -6.85 18.32 -5.99
C CYS A 58 -6.76 19.37 -7.11
N ASN A 59 -5.55 19.80 -7.50
CA ASN A 59 -5.36 20.74 -8.60
C ASN A 59 -5.30 20.04 -9.97
N CYS A 60 -4.45 19.02 -10.12
CA CYS A 60 -4.23 18.34 -11.40
C CYS A 60 -4.78 16.91 -11.45
N ARG A 61 -5.47 16.45 -10.41
CA ARG A 61 -6.07 15.10 -10.29
C ARG A 61 -5.05 13.96 -10.27
N ASN A 62 -3.78 14.27 -9.95
CA ASN A 62 -2.77 13.22 -9.77
C ASN A 62 -3.03 12.45 -8.49
N VAL A 63 -2.89 11.12 -8.55
CA VAL A 63 -2.93 10.23 -7.38
C VAL A 63 -1.61 9.45 -7.34
N GLU A 64 -0.92 9.54 -6.22
CA GLU A 64 0.29 8.75 -5.93
C GLU A 64 -0.05 7.68 -4.90
N LEU A 65 0.46 6.47 -5.10
CA LEU A 65 0.26 5.35 -4.19
C LEU A 65 1.53 5.11 -3.39
N SER A 66 1.36 4.80 -2.11
CA SER A 66 2.46 4.47 -1.20
C SER A 66 2.00 3.39 -0.23
N ILE A 67 2.97 2.77 0.45
CA ILE A 67 2.75 1.74 1.47
C ILE A 67 3.28 2.23 2.81
N ASP A 68 2.62 1.84 3.90
CA ASP A 68 3.00 2.26 5.25
C ASP A 68 4.25 1.56 5.79
N ASN A 69 4.56 0.36 5.29
CA ASN A 69 5.64 -0.47 5.80
C ASN A 69 6.45 -1.13 4.67
N PRO A 70 7.25 -0.35 3.91
CA PRO A 70 8.00 -0.85 2.76
C PRO A 70 9.09 -1.85 3.14
N ASN A 71 9.73 -1.70 4.29
CA ASN A 71 10.84 -2.56 4.69
C ASN A 71 10.36 -3.99 4.99
N GLU A 72 9.29 -4.15 5.77
CA GLU A 72 8.76 -5.48 6.09
C GLU A 72 8.22 -6.18 4.84
N LEU A 73 7.57 -5.44 3.94
CA LEU A 73 7.15 -5.96 2.64
C LEU A 73 8.35 -6.43 1.81
N TRP A 74 9.43 -5.66 1.76
CA TRP A 74 10.63 -6.04 1.02
C TRP A 74 11.29 -7.30 1.60
N ASP A 75 11.44 -7.36 2.92
CA ASP A 75 12.00 -8.53 3.60
C ASP A 75 11.16 -9.78 3.33
N ALA A 76 9.83 -9.65 3.38
CA ALA A 76 8.90 -10.73 3.05
C ALA A 76 9.05 -11.19 1.58
N TYR A 77 9.22 -10.25 0.65
CA TYR A 77 9.45 -10.55 -0.76
C TYR A 77 10.74 -11.34 -0.97
N ILE A 78 11.84 -10.90 -0.37
CA ILE A 78 13.15 -11.56 -0.47
C ILE A 78 13.11 -12.96 0.16
N GLN A 79 12.46 -13.12 1.31
CA GLN A 79 12.28 -14.44 1.94
C GLN A 79 11.50 -15.39 1.03
N LYS A 80 10.40 -14.92 0.42
CA LYS A 80 9.62 -15.71 -0.53
C LYS A 80 10.47 -16.20 -1.70
N GLN A 81 11.29 -15.32 -2.28
CA GLN A 81 12.17 -15.68 -3.41
C GLN A 81 13.19 -16.75 -3.03
N LYS A 82 13.80 -16.65 -1.85
CA LYS A 82 14.73 -17.67 -1.34
C LYS A 82 14.06 -19.03 -1.15
N ASN A 83 12.85 -19.05 -0.61
CA ASN A 83 12.10 -20.29 -0.34
C ASN A 83 11.65 -21.02 -1.61
N ASN A 84 11.44 -20.29 -2.72
CA ASN A 84 11.02 -20.87 -4.00
C ASN A 84 12.19 -21.39 -4.86
N GLN A 85 13.43 -21.15 -4.45
CA GLN A 85 14.64 -21.65 -5.12
C GLN A 85 15.18 -22.96 -4.51
N LEU A 86 14.51 -23.47 -3.47
CA LEU A 86 14.79 -24.75 -2.80
C LEU A 86 13.71 -25.77 -3.15
#